data_AF-A0A7R7AN47-F1
#
_entry.id   AF-A0A7R7AN47-F1
#
_cell.length_a   1.000
_cell.length_b   1.000
_cell.length_c   1.000
_cell.angle_alpha   90.00
_cell.angle_beta   90.00
_cell.angle_gamma   90.00
#
_symmetry.space_group_name_H-M   'P 1'
#
loop_
_entity.id
_entity.type
_entity.pdbx_description
1 polymer ?
#
loop_
_entity_poly.entity_id
_entity_poly.type
_entity_poly.pdbx_seq_one_letter_code
_entity_poly.pdbx_strand_id
1 'polypeptide(L)' 'MASKQGKKDNRLSDKEAMHIAETTDVSPGQAKELAEKHGKDKAKEEARNFKAEG' A
#
# COMPACT_ATOMS: atom_id res chain seq x y z
N MET A 1 11.86 -30.05 -5.54
CA MET A 1 11.78 -28.58 -5.66
C MET A 1 10.32 -28.18 -5.53
N ALA A 2 9.89 -27.75 -4.35
CA ALA A 2 8.48 -27.46 -4.08
C ALA A 2 8.05 -26.17 -4.78
N SER A 3 6.97 -26.31 -5.55
CA SER A 3 6.05 -25.31 -6.09
C SER A 3 6.29 -23.85 -5.68
N LYS A 4 6.50 -23.03 -6.73
CA LYS A 4 6.34 -21.57 -6.83
C LYS A 4 4.92 -21.17 -6.39
N GLN A 5 4.60 -21.28 -5.11
CA GLN A 5 3.42 -20.64 -4.54
C GLN A 5 3.75 -19.16 -4.49
N GLY A 6 3.21 -18.41 -5.45
CA GLY A 6 3.22 -16.96 -5.45
C GLY A 6 2.71 -16.46 -4.11
N LYS A 7 3.63 -16.08 -3.22
CA LYS A 7 3.31 -15.14 -2.17
C LYS A 7 2.68 -13.97 -2.91
N LYS A 8 1.41 -13.70 -2.62
CA LYS A 8 0.85 -12.39 -2.92
C LYS A 8 1.72 -11.44 -2.11
N ASP A 9 2.78 -10.92 -2.73
CA ASP A 9 3.62 -9.89 -2.15
C ASP A 9 2.71 -8.67 -2.02
N ASN A 10 1.99 -8.62 -0.89
CA ASN A 10 1.12 -7.52 -0.49
C ASN A 10 1.92 -6.23 -0.24
N ARG A 11 3.25 -6.30 -0.31
CA ARG A 11 4.16 -5.17 -0.26
C ARG A 11 4.02 -4.32 -1.51
N LEU A 12 3.77 -3.02 -1.30
CA LEU A 12 3.87 -2.04 -2.39
C LEU A 12 5.33 -1.91 -2.82
N SER A 13 5.53 -1.79 -4.12
CA SER A 13 6.80 -1.31 -4.66
C SER A 13 6.98 0.16 -4.28
N ASP A 14 8.23 0.62 -4.20
CA ASP A 14 8.56 2.01 -3.85
C ASP A 14 7.78 3.03 -4.69
N LYS A 15 7.68 2.76 -6.00
CA LYS A 15 6.93 3.59 -6.94
C LYS A 15 5.43 3.64 -6.65
N GLU A 16 4.81 2.53 -6.26
CA GLU A 16 3.38 2.55 -5.91
C GLU A 16 3.15 3.24 -4.56
N ALA A 17 4.05 3.03 -3.60
CA ALA A 17 4.01 3.71 -2.31
C ALA A 17 4.17 5.24 -2.47
N MET A 18 5.09 5.70 -3.32
CA MET A 18 5.22 7.11 -3.67
C MET A 18 3.97 7.63 -4.36
N HIS A 19 3.43 6.91 -5.36
CA HIS A 19 2.24 7.37 -6.06
C HIS A 19 1.01 7.53 -5.14
N ILE A 20 0.85 6.62 -4.17
CA ILE A 20 -0.19 6.76 -3.14
C ILE A 20 0.09 8.01 -2.30
N ALA A 21 1.30 8.16 -1.79
CA ALA A 21 1.70 9.33 -1.00
C ALA A 21 1.63 10.67 -1.75
N GLU A 22 1.75 10.67 -3.09
CA GLU A 22 1.60 11.88 -3.91
C GLU A 22 0.13 12.28 -4.08
N THR A 23 -0.79 11.32 -4.00
CA THR A 23 -2.22 11.54 -4.25
C THR A 23 -3.05 11.61 -2.96
N THR A 24 -2.43 11.30 -1.82
CA THR A 24 -3.04 11.20 -0.49
C THR A 24 -2.15 11.89 0.54
N ASP A 25 -2.67 12.16 1.75
CA ASP A 25 -1.90 12.81 2.84
C ASP A 25 -1.07 11.83 3.67
N VAL A 26 -0.82 10.61 3.16
CA VAL A 26 0.00 9.61 3.87
C VAL A 26 1.43 9.60 3.36
N SER A 27 2.38 9.27 4.23
CA SER A 27 3.77 9.07 3.83
C SER A 27 3.94 7.75 3.02
N PRO A 28 4.96 7.63 2.14
CA PRO A 28 5.25 6.38 1.43
C PRO A 28 5.47 5.18 2.37
N GLY A 29 6.01 5.43 3.57
CA GLY A 29 6.14 4.42 4.63
C GLY A 29 4.77 3.93 5.15
N GLN A 30 3.82 4.85 5.38
CA GLN A 30 2.46 4.50 5.79
C GLN A 30 1.73 3.75 4.70
N ALA A 31 1.88 4.16 3.42
CA ALA A 31 1.29 3.43 2.30
C ALA A 31 1.79 1.97 2.26
N LYS A 32 3.11 1.75 2.43
CA LYS A 32 3.69 0.40 2.52
C LYS A 32 3.13 -0.39 3.70
N GLU A 33 3.03 0.23 4.87
CA GLU A 33 2.49 -0.42 6.07
C GLU A 33 1.01 -0.80 5.90
N LEU A 34 0.19 0.08 5.32
CA LEU A 34 -1.21 -0.19 4.98
C LEU A 34 -1.33 -1.36 4.00
N ALA A 35 -0.43 -1.46 3.02
CA ALA A 35 -0.44 -2.56 2.07
C ALA A 35 0.04 -3.88 2.69
N GLU A 36 1.01 -3.84 3.60
CA GLU A 36 1.40 -5.02 4.37
C GLU A 36 0.28 -5.51 5.30
N LYS A 37 -0.48 -4.59 5.92
CA LYS A 37 -1.60 -4.92 6.83
C LYS A 37 -2.88 -5.34 6.11
N HIS A 38 -3.29 -4.59 5.08
CA HIS A 38 -4.61 -4.72 4.45
C HIS A 38 -4.56 -5.21 3.00
N GLY A 39 -3.37 -5.24 2.38
CA GLY A 39 -3.19 -5.52 0.95
C GLY A 39 -3.20 -4.24 0.10
N LYS A 40 -2.65 -4.33 -1.10
CA LYS A 40 -2.44 -3.19 -2.01
C LYS A 40 -3.70 -2.42 -2.35
N ASP A 41 -4.80 -3.13 -2.60
CA ASP A 41 -6.09 -2.52 -2.96
C ASP A 41 -6.65 -1.70 -1.80
N LYS A 42 -6.67 -2.27 -0.59
CA LYS A 42 -7.14 -1.55 0.61
C LYS A 42 -6.21 -0.42 1.01
N ALA A 43 -4.90 -0.54 0.78
CA ALA A 43 -3.97 0.53 1.09
C ALA A 43 -4.29 1.83 0.33
N LYS A 44 -4.78 1.72 -0.92
CA LYS A 44 -5.21 2.90 -1.71
C LYS A 44 -6.48 3.52 -1.15
N GLU A 45 -7.41 2.70 -0.68
CA GLU A 45 -8.67 3.16 -0.08
C GLU A 45 -8.44 3.81 1.28
N GLU A 46 -7.69 3.14 2.17
CA GLU A 46 -7.27 3.64 3.48
C GLU A 46 -6.52 4.96 3.34
N ALA A 47 -5.50 5.04 2.46
CA ALA A 47 -4.74 6.27 2.26
C ALA A 47 -5.61 7.43 1.75
N ARG A 48 -6.64 7.16 0.93
CA ARG A 48 -7.60 8.19 0.50
C ARG A 48 -8.50 8.66 1.65
N ASN A 49 -8.88 7.76 2.56
CA ASN A 49 -9.66 8.14 3.75
C ASN A 49 -8.85 9.06 4.67
N PHE A 50 -7.55 8.81 4.85
CA PHE A 50 -6.66 9.72 5.59
C PHE A 50 -6.65 11.16 5.02
N LYS A 51 -6.75 11.33 3.71
CA LYS A 51 -6.88 12.65 3.07
C LYS A 51 -8.25 13.31 3.31
N ALA A 52 -9.31 12.53 3.48
CA ALA A 52 -10.67 13.05 3.67
C ALA A 52 -10.97 13.41 5.13
N GLU A 53 -10.25 12.81 6.08
CA GLU A 53 -10.37 13.09 7.52
C GLU A 53 -9.37 14.13 8.05
N GLY A 54 -8.40 14.55 7.22
CA GLY A 54 -7.40 15.58 7.51
C GLY A 54 -7.84 17.00 7.18
#